data_AF-A0A8S3HM33-F1
#
_entry.id   AF-A0A8S3HM33-F1
#
_cell.length_a   1.000
_cell.length_b   1.000
_cell.length_c   1.000
_cell.angle_alpha   90.00
_cell.angle_beta   90.00
_cell.angle_gamma   90.00
#
_symmetry.space_group_name_H-M   'P 1'
#
loop_
_entity.id
_entity.type
_entity.pdbx_description
1 polymer ?
#
loop_
_entity_poly.entity_id
_entity_poly.type
_entity_poly.pdbx_seq_one_letter_code
_entity_poly.pdbx_strand_id
1 'polypeptide(L)' 'TMLMNIRNLKWDPLLCEFFGIPEHILPEIKSSATIFGYISKGILQGVAVGAVIGDQQAALVGQQCLAKGTAKSTYGLYDE' A
#
# COMPACT_ATOMS: atom_id res chain seq x y z
N THR A 1 -2.27 -4.06 8.00
CA THR A 1 -1.48 -5.18 8.57
C THR A 1 -1.31 -5.09 10.07
N MET A 2 -1.41 -3.91 10.70
CA MET A 2 -1.12 -3.70 12.14
C MET A 2 0.34 -3.90 12.54
N LEU A 3 1.25 -4.16 11.60
CA LEU A 3 2.67 -4.43 11.89
C LEU A 3 3.59 -3.26 11.54
N MET A 4 3.12 -2.29 10.76
CA MET A 4 3.93 -1.15 10.33
C MET A 4 3.77 0.01 11.32
N ASN A 5 4.89 0.56 11.76
CA ASN A 5 4.92 1.79 12.54
C ASN A 5 4.73 3.00 11.60
N ILE A 6 3.60 3.70 11.76
CA ILE A 6 3.21 4.81 10.88
C ILE A 6 4.08 6.07 11.02
N ARG A 7 4.92 6.17 12.06
CA ARG A 7 5.81 7.34 12.26
C ARG A 7 7.12 7.20 11.50
N ASN A 8 7.66 5.99 11.44
CA ASN A 8 8.97 5.74 10.82
C ASN A 8 8.89 4.89 9.53
N LEU A 9 7.69 4.39 9.19
CA LEU A 9 7.39 3.59 7.99
C LEU A 9 8.18 2.28 7.90
N LYS A 10 8.45 1.66 9.05
CA LYS A 10 9.13 0.36 9.16
C LYS A 10 8.23 -0.66 9.84
N TRP A 11 8.56 -1.94 9.67
CA TRP A 11 7.98 -3.00 10.51
C TRP A 11 8.36 -2.76 11.97
N ASP A 12 7.39 -2.93 12.87
CA ASP A 12 7.55 -2.72 14.29
C ASP A 12 7.94 -4.05 14.97
N PRO A 13 9.16 -4.17 15.53
CA PRO A 13 9.64 -5.43 16.10
C PRO A 13 8.78 -5.94 17.26
N LEU A 14 8.25 -5.03 18.09
CA LEU A 14 7.42 -5.42 19.25
C LEU A 14 6.09 -6.00 18.80
N LEU A 15 5.49 -5.44 17.74
CA LEU A 15 4.25 -5.98 17.17
C LEU A 15 4.51 -7.29 16.44
N CYS A 16 5.64 -7.42 15.73
CA CYS A 16 6.03 -8.67 15.09
C CYS A 16 6.24 -9.78 16.12
N GLU A 17 6.93 -9.51 17.23
CA GLU A 17 7.10 -10.44 18.35
C GLU A 17 5.75 -10.81 18.99
N PHE A 18 4.91 -9.83 19.28
CA PHE A 18 3.59 -10.04 19.90
C PHE A 18 2.69 -10.98 19.07
N PHE A 19 2.71 -10.85 17.74
CA PHE A 19 1.96 -11.72 16.84
C PHE A 19 2.72 -13.00 16.43
N GLY A 20 3.97 -13.18 16.89
CA GLY A 20 4.81 -14.33 16.53
C GLY A 20 5.20 -14.37 15.05
N ILE A 21 5.35 -13.21 14.40
CA ILE A 21 5.67 -13.08 12.97
C ILE A 21 7.17 -12.79 12.80
N PRO A 22 7.95 -13.68 12.15
CA PRO A 22 9.36 -13.43 11.86
C PRO A 22 9.53 -12.28 10.85
N GLU A 23 10.33 -11.27 11.16
CA GLU A 23 10.48 -10.08 10.29
C GLU A 23 10.99 -10.39 8.87
N HIS A 24 11.83 -11.42 8.71
CA HIS A 24 12.47 -11.74 7.43
C HIS A 24 11.49 -12.22 6.33
N ILE A 25 10.25 -12.58 6.69
CA ILE A 25 9.23 -12.96 5.71
C ILE A 25 8.44 -11.75 5.20
N LEU A 26 8.54 -10.60 5.90
CA LEU A 26 7.78 -9.42 5.57
C LEU A 26 8.36 -8.76 4.31
N PRO A 27 7.50 -8.21 3.43
CA PRO A 27 7.98 -7.52 2.24
C PRO A 27 8.67 -6.20 2.63
N GLU A 28 9.57 -5.73 1.77
CA GLU A 28 10.16 -4.40 1.90
C GLU A 28 9.07 -3.33 1.73
N ILE A 29 8.97 -2.40 2.67
CA ILE A 29 8.05 -1.26 2.58
C ILE A 29 8.65 -0.22 1.63
N LYS A 30 7.89 0.17 0.61
CA LYS A 30 8.27 1.19 -0.39
C LYS A 30 7.18 2.26 -0.51
N SER A 31 7.55 3.40 -1.10
CA SER A 31 6.59 4.42 -1.51
C SER A 31 5.55 3.83 -2.46
N SER A 32 4.31 4.31 -2.36
CA SER A 32 3.22 3.89 -3.24
C SER A 32 3.44 4.23 -4.72
N ALA A 33 4.35 5.16 -5.02
CA ALA A 33 4.76 5.54 -6.38
C ALA A 33 6.27 5.38 -6.52
N THR A 34 6.70 4.23 -7.03
CA THR A 34 8.10 3.84 -7.29
C THR A 34 8.09 2.70 -8.29
N ILE A 35 9.15 2.54 -9.09
CA ILE A 35 9.28 1.36 -9.96
C ILE A 35 9.59 0.15 -9.07
N PHE A 36 8.60 -0.73 -8.90
CA PHE A 36 8.73 -1.96 -8.12
C PHE A 36 9.44 -3.07 -8.92
N GLY A 37 9.38 -2.98 -10.25
CA GLY A 37 9.99 -3.92 -11.17
C GLY A 37 9.35 -3.84 -12.54
N TYR A 38 9.71 -4.77 -13.41
CA TYR A 38 9.20 -4.88 -14.76
C TYR A 38 8.53 -6.25 -14.94
N ILE A 39 7.42 -6.26 -15.67
CA ILE A 39 6.73 -7.51 -15.98
C ILE A 39 7.67 -8.40 -16.79
N SER A 40 7.91 -9.61 -16.30
CA SER A 40 8.98 -10.47 -16.82
C SER A 40 8.58 -11.28 -18.06
N LYS A 41 7.28 -11.50 -18.29
CA LYS A 41 6.75 -12.37 -19.36
C LYS A 41 5.35 -11.93 -19.80
N GLY A 42 4.93 -12.36 -21.00
CA GLY A 42 3.59 -12.11 -21.54
C GLY A 42 3.48 -10.83 -22.37
N ILE A 43 2.26 -10.43 -22.72
CA ILE A 43 2.00 -9.29 -23.62
C ILE A 43 2.47 -7.93 -23.08
N LEU A 44 2.63 -7.83 -21.75
CA LEU A 44 3.12 -6.62 -21.08
C LEU A 44 4.60 -6.74 -20.67
N GLN A 45 5.35 -7.70 -21.22
CA GLN A 45 6.77 -7.87 -20.89
C GLN A 45 7.54 -6.55 -21.06
N GLY A 46 8.31 -6.18 -20.03
CA GLY A 46 9.08 -4.94 -19.99
C GLY A 46 8.29 -3.70 -19.54
N VAL A 47 6.97 -3.81 -19.34
CA VAL A 47 6.19 -2.71 -18.74
C VAL A 47 6.51 -2.60 -17.24
N ALA A 48 6.74 -1.36 -16.78
CA ALA A 48 7.06 -1.09 -15.39
C ALA A 48 5.82 -1.18 -14.48
N VAL A 49 5.96 -1.84 -13.34
CA VAL A 49 5.01 -1.73 -12.23
C VAL A 49 5.40 -0.49 -11.43
N GLY A 50 4.79 0.66 -11.77
CA GLY A 50 5.19 1.98 -11.25
C GLY A 50 4.48 2.44 -9.98
N ALA A 51 3.41 1.77 -9.55
CA ALA A 51 2.65 2.16 -8.37
C ALA A 51 1.89 0.97 -7.76
N VAL A 52 1.72 1.01 -6.44
CA VAL A 52 0.84 0.11 -5.67
C VAL A 52 0.18 0.95 -4.58
N ILE A 53 -1.15 0.98 -4.57
CA ILE A 53 -1.96 1.78 -3.64
C ILE A 53 -3.12 0.89 -3.17
N GLY A 54 -3.45 0.93 -1.87
CA GLY A 54 -4.65 0.26 -1.35
C GLY A 54 -5.91 0.87 -1.95
N ASP A 55 -6.97 0.07 -2.15
CA ASP A 55 -8.21 0.47 -2.84
C ASP A 55 -8.74 1.84 -2.38
N GLN A 56 -9.09 1.98 -1.10
CA GLN A 56 -9.73 3.22 -0.63
C GLN A 56 -8.83 4.44 -0.82
N GLN A 57 -7.51 4.29 -0.61
CA GLN A 57 -6.52 5.33 -0.85
C GLN A 57 -6.36 5.62 -2.35
N ALA A 58 -6.43 4.60 -3.21
CA ALA A 58 -6.37 4.77 -4.67
C ALA A 58 -7.60 5.53 -5.18
N ALA A 59 -8.79 5.23 -4.65
CA ALA A 59 -10.01 5.94 -4.97
C ALA A 59 -9.98 7.40 -4.50
N LEU A 60 -9.37 7.68 -3.34
CA LEU A 60 -9.14 9.05 -2.85
C LEU A 60 -8.22 9.83 -3.81
N VAL A 61 -7.12 9.22 -4.26
CA VAL A 61 -6.21 9.82 -5.25
C VAL A 61 -6.89 10.02 -6.60
N GLY A 62 -7.68 9.04 -7.06
CA GLY A 62 -8.43 9.11 -8.32
C GLY A 62 -9.48 10.23 -8.34
N GLN A 63 -10.05 10.57 -7.18
CA GLN A 63 -10.95 11.71 -6.97
C GLN A 63 -10.20 13.04 -6.75
N GLN A 64 -8.89 13.08 -6.96
CA GLN A 64 -8.04 14.27 -6.77
C GLN A 64 -8.15 14.89 -5.38
N CYS A 65 -8.48 14.08 -4.37
CA CYS A 65 -8.55 14.51 -2.97
C CYS A 65 -7.14 14.60 -2.36
N LEU A 66 -6.32 15.53 -2.88
CA LEU A 66 -4.90 15.69 -2.54
C LEU A 66 -4.64 16.82 -1.54
N ALA A 67 -5.67 17.62 -1.24
CA ALA A 67 -5.59 18.70 -0.28
C ALA A 67 -6.14 18.27 1.09
N LYS A 68 -5.53 18.77 2.17
CA LYS A 68 -6.04 18.53 3.53
C LYS A 68 -7.49 19.01 3.65
N GLY A 69 -8.36 18.18 4.21
CA GLY A 69 -9.78 18.47 4.36
C GLY A 69 -10.65 17.98 3.19
N THR A 70 -10.05 17.50 2.10
CA THR A 70 -10.78 16.75 1.08
C THR A 70 -11.02 15.31 1.54
N ALA A 71 -12.12 14.72 1.11
CA ALA A 71 -12.53 13.37 1.48
C ALA A 71 -13.29 12.72 0.33
N LYS A 72 -13.26 11.38 0.32
CA LYS A 72 -14.01 10.54 -0.62
C LYS A 72 -14.70 9.46 0.19
N SER A 73 -15.93 9.13 -0.20
CA SER A 73 -16.66 7.94 0.26
C SER A 73 -16.93 7.03 -0.95
N THR A 74 -16.77 5.72 -0.78
CA THR A 74 -17.42 4.76 -1.68
C THR A 74 -18.84 4.56 -1.15
N TYR A 75 -19.79 4.25 -2.03
CA TYR A 75 -21.11 3.78 -1.64
C TYR A 75 -21.37 2.45 -2.36
N GLY A 76 -21.25 1.35 -1.62
CA GLY A 76 -21.55 0.00 -2.06
C GLY A 76 -22.73 -0.60 -1.30
N LEU A 77 -22.92 -1.92 -1.43
CA LEU A 77 -23.95 -2.65 -0.68
C LEU A 77 -23.62 -2.76 0.83
N TYR A 78 -22.36 -2.56 1.20
CA TYR A 78 -21.85 -2.61 2.57
C TYR A 78 -20.88 -1.44 2.78
N ASP A 79 -21.40 -0.22 2.85
CA ASP A 79 -20.72 0.87 3.57
C ASP A 79 -21.52 1.07 4.87
N GLU A 80 -21.01 0.54 5.97
CA GLU A 80 -21.33 1.06 7.32
C GLU A 80 -20.36 2.18 7.67
#